data_AF-A0A1E1WIT0-F1
#
_entry.id   AF-A0A1E1WIT0-F1
#
_cell.length_a   1.000
_cell.length_b   1.000
_cell.length_c   1.000
_cell.angle_alpha   90.00
_cell.angle_beta   90.00
_cell.angle_gamma   90.00
#
_symmetry.space_group_name_H-M   'P 1'
#
loop_
_entity.id
_entity.type
_entity.pdbx_description
1 polymer ?
#
loop_
_entity_poly.entity_id
_entity_poly.type
_entity_poly.pdbx_seq_one_letter_code
_entity_poly.pdbx_strand_id
1 'polypeptide(L)'
;LTLKCVAFGSPMPTVKWRKGLTKWLTPEDNPPLGLNTLKLEDIRESANYTCEAASVLGVIEATAEVKVQSLPGPPTEVRASEITATTVRLAWTYSGPEEPQYYVIQYKPKYANQAFSEI
;
A
#
# COMPACT_ATOMS: atom_id res chain seq x y z
N LEU A 1 -1.46 1.93 -11.71
CA LEU A 1 -1.46 0.56 -11.14
C LEU A 1 -2.36 -0.34 -12.00
N THR A 2 -2.03 -1.61 -12.18
CA THR A 2 -2.86 -2.53 -12.97
C THR A 2 -3.19 -3.77 -12.17
N LEU A 3 -4.48 -4.03 -11.99
CA LEU A 3 -5.00 -5.23 -11.31
C LEU A 3 -5.47 -6.22 -12.37
N LYS A 4 -5.00 -7.46 -12.27
CA LYS A 4 -5.36 -8.54 -13.19
C LYS A 4 -6.12 -9.60 -12.40
N CYS A 5 -7.33 -9.91 -12.83
CA CYS A 5 -8.12 -10.99 -12.26
C CYS A 5 -8.36 -12.07 -13.31
N VAL A 6 -8.07 -13.32 -12.96
CA VAL A 6 -8.21 -14.48 -13.84
C VAL A 6 -9.06 -15.52 -13.13
N ALA A 7 -10.08 -16.02 -13.81
CA ALA A 7 -10.98 -17.05 -13.31
C ALA A 7 -11.18 -18.12 -14.39
N PHE A 8 -11.32 -19.38 -13.95
CA PHE A 8 -11.47 -20.53 -14.82
C PHE A 8 -12.64 -21.38 -14.34
N GLY A 9 -13.34 -22.04 -15.27
CA GLY A 9 -14.48 -22.88 -14.97
C GLY A 9 -15.10 -23.47 -16.24
N SER A 10 -15.99 -24.45 -16.06
CA SER A 10 -16.81 -25.02 -17.13
C SER A 10 -18.28 -25.01 -16.68
N PRO A 11 -19.11 -24.06 -17.15
CA PRO A 11 -18.81 -23.08 -18.19
C PRO A 11 -17.84 -21.97 -17.74
N MET A 12 -17.17 -21.35 -18.71
CA MET A 12 -16.20 -20.27 -18.46
C MET A 12 -16.88 -19.07 -17.78
N PRO A 13 -16.38 -18.59 -16.62
CA PRO A 13 -17.04 -17.52 -15.89
C PRO A 13 -16.82 -16.14 -16.50
N THR A 14 -17.78 -15.24 -16.34
CA THR A 14 -17.62 -13.80 -16.60
C THR A 14 -16.88 -13.15 -15.45
N VAL A 15 -16.03 -12.15 -15.73
CA VAL A 15 -15.18 -11.49 -14.72
C VAL A 15 -15.44 -9.98 -14.72
N LYS A 16 -15.90 -9.44 -13.59
CA LYS A 16 -16.21 -8.01 -13.39
C LYS A 16 -15.42 -7.44 -12.22
N TRP A 17 -15.17 -6.14 -12.25
CA TRP A 17 -14.53 -5.40 -11.15
C TRP A 17 -15.52 -4.42 -10.53
N ARG A 18 -15.47 -4.30 -9.21
CA ARG A 18 -16.14 -3.25 -8.44
C ARG A 18 -15.18 -2.55 -7.47
N LYS A 19 -15.36 -1.24 -7.27
CA LYS A 19 -14.70 -0.46 -6.21
C LYS A 19 -15.63 -0.39 -5.00
N GLY A 20 -15.16 -0.79 -3.83
CA GLY A 20 -16.00 -0.91 -2.64
C GLY A 20 -17.14 -1.91 -2.86
N LEU A 21 -18.29 -1.68 -2.23
CA LEU A 21 -19.40 -2.63 -2.24
C LEU A 21 -20.33 -2.51 -3.46
N THR A 22 -20.44 -1.32 -4.06
CA THR A 22 -21.55 -1.02 -4.99
C THR A 22 -21.13 -0.46 -6.34
N LYS A 23 -19.90 0.03 -6.50
CA LYS A 23 -19.49 0.72 -7.72
C LYS A 23 -18.85 -0.24 -8.73
N TRP A 24 -19.63 -0.73 -9.68
CA TRP A 24 -19.11 -1.50 -10.81
C TRP A 24 -18.24 -0.65 -11.73
N LEU A 25 -17.12 -1.22 -12.15
CA LEU A 25 -16.13 -0.61 -13.05
C LEU A 25 -16.12 -1.28 -14.43
N THR A 26 -16.64 -2.50 -14.51
CA THR A 26 -16.84 -3.23 -15.76
C THR A 26 -18.29 -3.03 -16.23
N PRO A 27 -18.53 -2.69 -17.52
CA PRO A 27 -19.87 -2.59 -18.08
C PRO A 27 -20.67 -3.89 -17.93
N GLU A 28 -22.00 -3.79 -17.78
CA GLU A 28 -22.86 -4.96 -17.59
C GLU A 28 -23.21 -5.68 -18.90
N ASP A 29 -23.27 -4.97 -20.02
CA ASP A 29 -23.79 -5.50 -21.29
C ASP A 29 -22.93 -6.61 -21.91
N ASN A 30 -21.61 -6.60 -21.64
CA ASN A 30 -20.70 -7.59 -22.19
C ASN A 30 -19.44 -7.76 -21.30
N PRO A 31 -19.56 -8.44 -20.16
CA PRO A 31 -18.42 -8.68 -19.29
C PRO A 31 -17.43 -9.66 -19.94
N PRO A 32 -16.12 -9.44 -19.80
CA PRO A 32 -15.12 -10.33 -20.36
C PRO A 32 -15.15 -11.71 -19.68
N LEU A 33 -14.83 -12.75 -20.44
CA LEU A 33 -14.80 -14.13 -19.98
C LEU A 33 -13.39 -14.51 -19.49
N GLY A 34 -13.32 -15.06 -18.28
CA GLY A 34 -12.13 -15.64 -17.67
C GLY A 34 -10.98 -14.70 -17.31
N LEU A 35 -10.89 -13.52 -17.91
CA LEU A 35 -9.84 -12.55 -17.63
C LEU A 35 -10.39 -11.13 -17.69
N ASN A 36 -10.17 -10.35 -16.63
CA ASN A 36 -10.42 -8.92 -16.63
C ASN A 36 -9.24 -8.15 -16.04
N THR A 37 -8.78 -7.14 -16.77
CA THR A 37 -7.68 -6.26 -16.36
C THR A 37 -8.21 -4.87 -16.08
N LEU A 38 -8.08 -4.42 -14.84
CA LEU A 38 -8.46 -3.08 -14.42
C LEU A 38 -7.21 -2.18 -14.35
N LYS A 39 -7.20 -1.12 -15.16
CA LYS A 39 -6.19 -0.06 -15.08
C LYS A 39 -6.70 1.04 -14.16
N LEU A 40 -5.93 1.34 -13.11
CA LEU A 40 -6.22 2.41 -12.17
C LEU A 40 -5.27 3.58 -12.42
N GLU A 41 -5.85 4.74 -12.66
CA GLU A 41 -5.20 6.02 -12.93
C GLU A 41 -5.58 7.04 -11.83
N ASP A 42 -4.66 7.97 -11.53
CA ASP A 42 -4.83 9.03 -10.50
C ASP A 42 -5.43 8.52 -9.18
N ILE A 43 -4.79 7.51 -8.56
CA ILE A 43 -5.24 6.94 -7.29
C ILE A 43 -4.87 7.89 -6.15
N ARG A 44 -5.88 8.56 -5.59
CA ARG A 44 -5.71 9.51 -4.47
C ARG A 44 -6.10 8.98 -3.10
N GLU A 45 -6.91 7.93 -3.08
CA GLU A 45 -7.46 7.35 -1.86
C GLU A 45 -7.31 5.84 -1.85
N SER A 46 -7.03 5.29 -0.67
CA SER A 46 -7.03 3.85 -0.43
C SER A 46 -8.43 3.29 -0.62
N ALA A 47 -8.55 2.18 -1.35
CA ALA A 47 -9.83 1.55 -1.59
C ALA A 47 -9.67 0.05 -1.88
N ASN A 48 -10.73 -0.68 -1.54
CA ASN A 48 -10.86 -2.09 -1.89
C ASN A 48 -11.43 -2.23 -3.29
N TYR A 49 -10.77 -3.04 -4.11
CA TYR A 49 -11.24 -3.43 -5.43
C TYR A 49 -11.56 -4.91 -5.43
N THR A 50 -12.81 -5.26 -5.68
CA THR A 50 -13.26 -6.66 -5.70
C THR A 50 -13.43 -7.11 -7.14
N CYS A 51 -12.80 -8.23 -7.46
CA CYS A 51 -13.08 -8.99 -8.66
C CYS A 51 -14.18 -10.01 -8.36
N GLU A 52 -15.25 -9.98 -9.14
CA GLU A 52 -16.32 -10.98 -9.11
C GLU A 52 -16.24 -11.85 -10.35
N ALA A 53 -16.27 -13.16 -10.16
CA ALA A 53 -16.38 -14.14 -11.23
C ALA A 53 -17.68 -14.93 -11.09
N ALA A 54 -18.50 -14.94 -12.15
CA ALA A 54 -19.83 -15.54 -12.15
C ALA A 54 -20.00 -16.56 -13.28
N SER A 55 -20.63 -17.69 -12.99
CA SER A 55 -21.08 -18.70 -13.95
C SER A 55 -22.46 -19.21 -13.56
N VAL A 56 -23.07 -20.07 -14.38
CA VAL A 56 -24.34 -20.72 -14.05
C VAL A 56 -24.27 -21.59 -12.79
N LEU A 57 -23.06 -21.97 -12.35
CA LEU A 57 -22.83 -22.80 -11.17
C LEU A 57 -22.66 -21.97 -9.89
N GLY A 58 -22.49 -20.64 -10.00
CA GLY A 58 -22.33 -19.77 -8.84
C GLY A 58 -21.44 -18.56 -9.10
N VAL A 59 -21.25 -17.79 -8.04
CA VAL A 59 -20.49 -16.53 -8.01
C VAL A 59 -19.41 -16.63 -6.93
N ILE A 60 -18.20 -16.17 -7.26
CA ILE A 60 -17.08 -16.06 -6.33
C ILE A 60 -16.47 -14.67 -6.41
N GLU A 61 -15.87 -14.21 -5.31
CA GLU A 61 -15.28 -12.89 -5.21
C GLU A 61 -13.88 -12.94 -4.60
N ALA A 62 -13.00 -12.05 -5.05
CA ALA A 62 -11.68 -11.83 -4.47
C ALA A 62 -11.41 -10.32 -4.37
N THR A 63 -10.97 -9.85 -3.20
CA THR A 63 -10.74 -8.42 -2.95
C THR A 63 -9.24 -8.12 -2.87
N ALA A 64 -8.82 -7.11 -3.62
CA ALA A 64 -7.49 -6.49 -3.53
C ALA A 64 -7.60 -5.16 -2.79
N GLU A 65 -6.83 -5.02 -1.71
CA GLU A 65 -6.66 -3.73 -1.02
C GLU A 65 -5.62 -2.90 -1.77
N VAL A 66 -6.03 -1.74 -2.28
CA VAL A 66 -5.12 -0.76 -2.86
C VAL A 66 -4.94 0.35 -1.84
N LYS A 67 -3.72 0.50 -1.34
CA LYS A 67 -3.37 1.48 -0.32
C LYS A 67 -2.53 2.61 -0.91
N VAL A 68 -2.93 3.85 -0.66
CA VAL A 68 -2.11 5.03 -0.92
C VAL A 68 -1.26 5.27 0.31
N GLN A 69 0.06 5.20 0.14
CA GLN A 69 1.02 5.42 1.22
C GLN A 69 1.46 6.89 1.22
N SER A 70 1.44 7.50 2.40
CA SER A 70 2.10 8.77 2.65
C SER A 70 3.53 8.51 3.14
N LEU A 71 4.36 9.55 3.10
CA LEU A 71 5.66 9.48 3.77
C LEU A 71 5.49 9.10 5.25
N PRO A 72 6.34 8.20 5.79
CA PRO A 72 6.35 7.89 7.20
C PRO A 72 6.49 9.18 8.04
N GLY A 73 5.77 9.23 9.16
CA GLY A 73 5.97 10.30 10.14
C GLY A 73 7.38 10.25 10.76
N PRO A 74 7.80 11.33 11.46
CA PRO A 74 9.06 11.30 12.18
C PRO A 74 9.02 10.27 13.32
N PRO A 75 10.14 9.59 13.62
CA PRO A 75 10.27 8.80 14.84
C PRO A 75 10.08 9.66 16.09
N THR A 76 9.58 9.04 17.15
CA THR A 76 9.34 9.65 18.45
C THR A 76 10.38 9.20 19.47
N GLU A 77 10.48 9.93 20.58
CA GLU A 77 11.31 9.56 21.74
C GLU A 77 12.79 9.28 21.42
N VAL A 78 13.37 10.03 20.47
CA VAL A 78 14.79 9.92 20.15
C VAL A 78 15.62 10.27 21.39
N ARG A 79 16.33 9.29 21.92
CA ARG A 79 17.14 9.41 23.14
C ARG A 79 18.48 8.72 22.99
N ALA A 80 19.48 9.22 23.70
CA ALA A 80 20.75 8.53 23.86
C ALA A 80 20.60 7.43 24.92
N SER A 81 20.83 6.18 24.55
CA SER A 81 20.82 5.05 25.49
C SER A 81 22.17 4.83 26.15
N GLU A 82 23.25 5.07 25.40
CA GLU A 82 24.64 4.92 25.87
C GLU A 82 25.49 6.03 25.26
N ILE A 83 26.37 6.62 26.08
CA ILE A 83 27.25 7.72 25.69
C ILE A 83 28.66 7.39 26.17
N THR A 84 29.60 7.36 25.24
CA THR A 84 31.03 7.29 25.53
C THR A 84 31.71 8.59 25.08
N ALA A 85 33.04 8.68 25.27
CA ALA A 85 33.81 9.85 24.82
C ALA A 85 33.75 10.08 23.30
N THR A 86 33.51 9.03 22.49
CA THR A 86 33.57 9.09 21.02
C THR A 86 32.35 8.47 20.32
N THR A 87 31.46 7.79 21.04
CA THR A 87 30.29 7.12 20.47
C THR A 87 29.03 7.47 21.23
N VAL A 88 27.91 7.55 20.49
CA VAL A 88 26.58 7.72 21.05
C VAL A 88 25.67 6.66 20.44
N ARG A 89 24.98 5.90 21.28
CA ARG A 89 23.94 4.96 20.86
C ARG A 89 22.59 5.63 20.99
N LEU A 90 21.85 5.70 19.89
CA LEU A 90 20.51 6.27 19.85
C LEU A 90 19.45 5.17 19.92
N ALA A 91 18.35 5.46 20.59
CA ALA A 91 17.15 4.65 20.63
C ALA A 91 15.95 5.56 20.35
N TRP A 92 14.97 5.06 19.60
CA TRP A 92 13.75 5.79 19.25
C TRP A 92 12.58 4.81 19.12
N THR A 93 11.38 5.36 19.09
CA THR A 93 10.13 4.62 18.86
C THR A 93 9.46 5.10 17.58
N TYR A 94 8.68 4.24 16.94
CA TYR A 94 7.87 4.60 15.78
C TYR A 94 6.50 3.95 15.92
N SER A 95 5.45 4.76 15.85
CA SER A 95 4.06 4.33 16.03
C SER A 95 3.20 4.60 14.80
N GLY A 96 3.81 4.69 13.62
CA GLY A 96 3.08 4.88 12.38
C GLY A 96 2.39 3.58 11.92
N PRO A 97 1.41 3.70 11.01
CA PRO A 97 0.60 2.57 10.55
C PRO A 97 1.38 1.55 9.71
N GLU A 98 2.55 1.94 9.17
CA GLU A 98 3.44 1.08 8.39
C GLU A 98 4.88 1.28 8.84
N GLU A 99 5.58 0.18 9.09
CA GLU A 99 6.98 0.24 9.51
C GLU A 99 7.87 0.78 8.37
N PRO A 100 8.74 1.78 8.66
CA PRO A 100 9.68 2.29 7.67
C PRO A 100 10.69 1.21 7.29
N GLN A 101 11.07 1.16 6.01
CA GLN A 101 12.10 0.24 5.54
C GLN A 101 13.48 0.53 6.15
N TYR A 102 13.78 1.80 6.40
CA TYR A 102 15.02 2.26 7.02
C TYR A 102 14.80 3.61 7.71
N TYR A 103 15.79 4.03 8.52
CA TYR A 103 15.86 5.34 9.16
C TYR A 103 17.13 6.06 8.71
N VAL A 104 17.10 7.38 8.72
CA VAL A 104 18.26 8.25 8.45
C VAL A 104 18.58 9.03 9.72
N ILE A 105 19.83 9.01 10.15
CA ILE A 105 20.26 9.75 11.34
C ILE A 105 20.89 11.07 10.91
N GLN A 106 20.29 12.18 11.34
CA GLN A 106 20.81 13.52 11.12
C GLN A 106 21.52 14.05 12.37
N TYR A 107 22.76 14.52 12.24
CA TYR A 107 23.54 15.04 13.37
C TYR A 107 24.34 16.30 13.02
N LYS A 108 24.56 17.16 14.02
CA LYS A 108 25.48 18.32 13.94
C LYS A 108 25.95 18.73 15.34
N PRO A 109 27.10 19.42 15.47
CA PRO A 109 27.50 20.02 16.74
C PRO A 109 26.46 21.06 17.20
N LYS A 110 26.17 21.08 18.50
CA LYS A 110 25.12 21.93 19.09
C LYS A 110 25.23 23.41 18.70
N TYR A 111 26.44 23.94 18.67
CA TYR A 111 26.73 25.35 18.40
C TYR A 111 27.23 25.64 16.98
N ALA A 112 27.28 24.63 16.09
CA ALA A 112 27.70 24.85 14.73
C ALA A 112 26.57 25.46 13.88
N ASN A 113 26.91 26.54 13.17
CA ASN A 113 26.04 27.13 12.15
C ASN A 113 26.27 26.44 10.79
N GLN A 114 26.03 25.14 10.76
CA GLN A 114 26.17 24.29 9.57
C GLN A 114 24.96 23.38 9.42
N ALA A 115 24.74 22.87 8.21
CA ALA A 115 23.70 21.88 7.94
C ALA A 115 23.96 20.56 8.69
N PHE A 116 22.90 19.77 8.87
CA PHE A 116 23.02 18.42 9.43
C PHE A 116 23.78 17.52 8.46
N SER A 117 24.60 16.63 9.00
CA SER A 117 25.18 15.49 8.28
C SER A 117 24.29 14.27 8.46
N GLU A 118 24.28 13.36 7.48
CA GLU A 118 23.41 12.18 7.43
C GLU A 118 24.22 10.89 7.43
N ILE A 119 23.69 9.85 8.09
CA ILE A 119 24.21 8.46 8.08
C ILE A 119 23.04 7.50 7.91
#